data_AF-A0A506Q7P9-F1
#
_entry.id   AF-A0A506Q7P9-F1
#
_cell.length_a   1.000
_cell.length_b   1.000
_cell.length_c   1.000
_cell.angle_alpha   90.00
_cell.angle_beta   90.00
_cell.angle_gamma   90.00
#
_symmetry.space_group_name_H-M   'P 1'
#
loop_
_entity.id
_entity.type
_entity.pdbx_description
1 polymer ?
#
loop_
_entity_poly.entity_id
_entity_poly.type
_entity_poly.pdbx_seq_one_letter_code
_entity_poly.pdbx_strand_id
1 'polypeptide(L)'
;MNDVVVDKKVVSLVLYLIYQVNGVPPEKIKPEDSLITDLTMDSVELIDLLMRLEEIGVTIPESEISSRLTVADLIQRVQESA
;
A
#
# COMPACT_ATOMS: atom_id res chain seq x y z
N MET A 1 15.65 19.78 2.16
CA MET A 1 15.20 18.42 2.51
C MET A 1 13.77 18.55 2.98
N ASN A 2 12.80 18.05 2.21
CA ASN A 2 11.46 17.85 2.76
C ASN A 2 11.57 16.61 3.64
N ASP A 3 11.74 16.81 4.93
CA ASP A 3 11.39 15.79 5.91
C ASP A 3 9.88 15.62 5.79
N VAL A 4 9.44 14.77 4.85
CA VAL A 4 8.07 14.31 4.78
C VAL A 4 7.87 13.51 6.05
N VAL A 5 7.36 14.18 7.08
CA VAL A 5 6.92 13.54 8.31
C VAL A 5 5.74 12.66 7.89
N VAL A 6 6.04 11.39 7.62
CA VAL A 6 5.02 10.41 7.26
C VAL A 6 4.03 10.34 8.44
N ASP A 7 2.76 10.65 8.18
CA ASP A 7 1.74 10.63 9.23
C ASP A 7 1.54 9.17 9.67
N LYS A 8 1.70 8.92 10.97
CA LYS A 8 1.47 7.59 11.56
C LYS A 8 0.08 7.04 11.22
N LYS A 9 -0.92 7.91 11.07
CA LYS A 9 -2.27 7.52 10.67
C LYS A 9 -2.31 6.96 9.24
N VAL A 10 -1.58 7.58 8.31
CA VAL A 10 -1.49 7.10 6.92
C VAL A 10 -0.81 5.74 6.88
N VAL A 11 0.30 5.57 7.61
CA VAL A 11 0.97 4.27 7.74
C VAL A 11 0.00 3.21 8.27
N SER A 12 -0.66 3.50 9.40
CA SER A 12 -1.62 2.55 10.00
C SER A 12 -2.78 2.21 9.05
N LEU A 13 -3.27 3.18 8.28
CA LEU A 13 -4.34 2.96 7.30
C LEU A 13 -3.88 2.00 6.20
N VAL A 14 -2.73 2.27 5.57
CA VAL A 14 -2.22 1.42 4.47
C VAL A 14 -1.96 0.00 4.95
N LEU A 15 -1.30 -0.16 6.09
CA LEU A 15 -1.05 -1.49 6.67
C LEU A 15 -2.35 -2.23 7.01
N TYR A 16 -3.37 -1.51 7.48
CA TYR A 16 -4.68 -2.09 7.74
C TYR A 16 -5.37 -2.54 6.45
N LEU A 17 -5.33 -1.74 5.38
CA LEU A 17 -5.91 -2.12 4.08
C LEU A 17 -5.26 -3.38 3.51
N ILE A 18 -3.92 -3.46 3.57
CA ILE A 18 -3.17 -4.65 3.17
C ILE A 18 -3.59 -5.87 3.99
N TYR A 19 -3.68 -5.72 5.31
CA TYR A 19 -4.12 -6.80 6.20
C TYR A 19 -5.54 -7.29 5.85
N GLN A 20 -6.45 -6.40 5.49
CA GLN A 20 -7.83 -6.78 5.16
C GLN A 20 -7.93 -7.64 3.89
N VAL A 21 -7.03 -7.45 2.92
CA VAL A 21 -7.09 -8.17 1.64
C VAL A 21 -6.28 -9.46 1.66
N ASN A 22 -5.09 -9.45 2.26
CA ASN A 22 -4.12 -10.55 2.19
C ASN A 22 -3.95 -11.30 3.53
N GLY A 23 -4.44 -10.74 4.64
CA GLY A 23 -4.41 -11.37 5.96
C GLY A 23 -3.07 -11.32 6.70
N VAL A 24 -2.01 -10.76 6.13
CA VAL A 24 -0.71 -10.58 6.82
C VAL A 24 -0.85 -9.50 7.90
N PRO A 25 -0.54 -9.81 9.18
CA PRO A 25 -0.65 -8.85 10.27
C PRO A 25 0.20 -7.59 10.02
N PRO A 26 -0.30 -6.38 10.34
CA PRO A 26 0.42 -5.12 10.16
C PRO A 26 1.84 -5.09 10.76
N GLU A 27 2.05 -5.81 11.86
CA GLU A 27 3.34 -5.91 12.55
C GLU A 27 4.40 -6.70 11.78
N LYS A 28 3.97 -7.52 10.80
CA LYS A 28 4.86 -8.33 9.96
C LYS A 28 5.15 -7.69 8.61
N ILE A 29 4.49 -6.58 8.29
CA ILE A 29 4.64 -5.86 7.04
C ILE A 29 5.72 -4.80 7.22
N LYS A 30 6.65 -4.74 6.29
CA LYS A 30 7.70 -3.71 6.25
C LYS A 30 7.48 -2.75 5.09
N PRO A 31 7.90 -1.47 5.21
CA PRO A 31 7.80 -0.51 4.12
C PRO A 31 8.48 -0.99 2.82
N GLU A 32 9.60 -1.70 2.94
CA GLU A 32 10.36 -2.25 1.83
C GLU A 32 9.74 -3.49 1.16
N ASP A 33 8.70 -4.10 1.76
CA ASP A 33 8.09 -5.30 1.20
C ASP A 33 7.39 -4.96 -0.13
N SER A 34 7.68 -5.75 -1.15
CA SER A 34 6.92 -5.78 -2.39
C SER A 34 5.57 -6.42 -2.17
N LEU A 35 4.51 -5.81 -2.71
CA LEU A 35 3.17 -6.37 -2.67
C LEU A 35 3.11 -7.75 -3.34
N ILE A 36 3.86 -7.94 -4.42
CA ILE A 36 3.81 -9.17 -5.23
C ILE A 36 4.87 -10.17 -4.79
N THR A 37 6.12 -9.77 -4.55
CA THR A 37 7.19 -10.75 -4.28
C THR A 37 7.29 -11.12 -2.82
N ASP A 38 7.07 -10.18 -1.91
CA ASP A 38 7.29 -10.40 -0.47
C ASP A 38 5.98 -10.70 0.26
N LEU A 39 4.92 -9.92 -0.03
CA LEU A 39 3.58 -10.18 0.49
C LEU A 39 2.81 -11.22 -0.34
N THR A 40 3.36 -11.64 -1.47
CA THR A 40 2.79 -12.69 -2.33
C THR A 40 1.34 -12.44 -2.73
N MET A 41 0.95 -11.17 -2.89
CA MET A 41 -0.43 -10.83 -3.24
C MET A 41 -0.81 -11.39 -4.61
N ASP A 42 -1.96 -12.03 -4.68
CA ASP A 42 -2.52 -12.49 -5.94
C ASP A 42 -3.21 -11.33 -6.72
N SER A 43 -3.63 -11.61 -7.95
CA SER A 43 -4.30 -10.60 -8.78
C SER A 43 -5.63 -10.12 -8.20
N VAL A 44 -6.34 -10.94 -7.43
CA VAL A 44 -7.64 -10.58 -6.85
C VAL A 44 -7.43 -9.68 -5.64
N GLU A 45 -6.48 -10.02 -4.77
CA GLU A 45 -6.07 -9.23 -3.60
C GLU A 45 -5.54 -7.86 -4.02
N LEU A 46 -4.72 -7.81 -5.09
CA LEU A 46 -4.25 -6.55 -5.65
C LEU A 46 -5.41 -5.68 -6.16
N ILE A 47 -6.36 -6.25 -6.91
CA ILE A 47 -7.50 -5.49 -7.41
C ILE A 47 -8.38 -4.99 -6.25
N ASP A 48 -8.65 -5.80 -5.22
CA ASP A 48 -9.39 -5.34 -4.02
C ASP A 48 -8.66 -4.21 -3.29
N LEU A 49 -7.33 -4.32 -3.12
CA LEU A 49 -6.53 -3.25 -2.51
C LEU A 49 -6.63 -1.95 -3.31
N LEU A 50 -6.51 -2.03 -4.64
CA LEU A 50 -6.60 -0.88 -5.53
C LEU A 50 -7.97 -0.21 -5.46
N MET A 51 -9.05 -0.98 -5.45
CA MET A 51 -10.40 -0.44 -5.29
C MET A 51 -10.57 0.31 -3.97
N ARG A 52 -10.04 -0.23 -2.85
CA ARG A 52 -10.09 0.42 -1.54
C ARG A 52 -9.25 1.69 -1.47
N LEU A 53 -8.11 1.71 -2.15
CA LEU A 53 -7.29 2.92 -2.30
C LEU A 53 -8.03 3.98 -3.12
N GLU A 54 -8.71 3.57 -4.18
CA GLU A 54 -9.51 4.48 -5.01
C GLU A 54 -10.68 5.09 -4.22
N GLU A 55 -11.34 4.31 -3.33
CA GLU A 55 -12.40 4.80 -2.45
C GLU A 55 -11.95 5.94 -1.52
N ILE A 56 -10.67 5.99 -1.15
CA ILE A 56 -10.08 7.07 -0.35
C ILE A 56 -9.40 8.15 -1.19
N GLY A 57 -9.54 8.10 -2.52
CA GLY A 57 -9.03 9.10 -3.46
C GLY A 57 -7.62 8.84 -3.98
N VAL A 58 -7.07 7.64 -3.79
CA VAL A 58 -5.73 7.24 -4.25
C VAL A 58 -5.85 6.29 -5.44
N THR A 59 -5.48 6.75 -6.63
CA THR A 59 -5.47 5.91 -7.84
C THR A 59 -4.04 5.50 -8.19
N ILE A 60 -3.83 4.20 -8.41
CA ILE A 60 -2.55 3.67 -8.88
C ILE A 60 -2.74 3.21 -10.32
N PRO A 61 -1.97 3.75 -11.29
CA PRO A 61 -2.09 3.33 -12.67
C PRO A 61 -1.57 1.90 -12.85
N GLU A 62 -2.21 1.15 -13.74
CA GLU A 62 -1.83 -0.24 -14.03
C GLU A 62 -0.36 -0.40 -14.42
N SER A 63 0.21 0.61 -15.09
CA SER A 63 1.63 0.64 -15.49
C SER A 63 2.61 0.59 -14.31
N GLU A 64 2.16 0.99 -13.12
CA GLU A 64 2.97 0.97 -11.89
C GLU A 64 2.78 -0.32 -11.08
N ILE A 65 1.76 -1.12 -11.41
CA ILE A 65 1.53 -2.43 -10.80
C ILE A 65 2.60 -3.39 -11.31
N SER A 66 3.60 -3.65 -10.47
CA SER A 66 4.69 -4.55 -10.78
C SER A 66 5.29 -5.13 -9.51
N SER A 67 6.20 -6.09 -9.65
CA SER A 67 6.96 -6.63 -8.51
C SER A 67 7.83 -5.60 -7.79
N ARG A 68 7.97 -4.39 -8.33
CA ARG A 68 8.70 -3.29 -7.71
C ARG A 68 7.81 -2.40 -6.84
N LEU A 69 6.49 -2.57 -6.89
CA LEU A 69 5.57 -1.78 -6.09
C LEU A 69 5.65 -2.21 -4.63
N THR A 70 6.06 -1.30 -3.76
CA THR A 70 6.27 -1.55 -2.33
C THR A 70 5.19 -0.93 -1.45
N VAL A 71 5.17 -1.37 -0.19
CA VAL A 71 4.31 -0.76 0.84
C VAL A 71 4.65 0.72 1.07
N ALA A 72 5.94 1.09 1.02
CA ALA A 72 6.39 2.47 1.15
C ALA A 72 5.81 3.36 0.04
N ASP A 73 5.76 2.86 -1.20
CA ASP A 73 5.18 3.60 -2.33
C ASP A 73 3.69 3.88 -2.10
N LEU A 74 2.95 2.89 -1.57
CA LEU A 74 1.53 3.07 -1.21
C LEU A 74 1.35 4.14 -0.13
N ILE A 75 2.16 4.07 0.92
CA ILE A 75 2.14 5.04 2.02
C ILE A 75 2.39 6.45 1.50
N GLN A 76 3.40 6.63 0.63
CA GLN A 76 3.71 7.93 0.06
C GLN A 76 2.54 8.47 -0.78
N ARG A 77 1.93 7.63 -1.63
CA ARG A 77 0.80 8.04 -2.48
C ARG A 77 -0.40 8.47 -1.65
N VAL A 78 -0.74 7.70 -0.61
CA VAL A 78 -1.84 8.04 0.29
C VAL A 78 -1.53 9.33 1.05
N GLN A 79 -0.28 9.56 1.43
CA GLN A 79 0.16 10.78 2.09
C GLN A 79 0.09 12.01 1.18
N GLU A 80 0.37 11.86 -0.11
CA GLU A 80 0.30 12.93 -1.11
C GLU A 80 -1.14 13.27 -1.52
N SER A 81 -2.05 12.31 -1.40
CA SER A 81 -3.48 12.49 -1.65
C SER A 81 -4.30 12.97 -0.43
N ALA A 82 -3.71 12.99 0.77
CA ALA A 82 -4.33 13.42 2.03
C ALA A 82 -4.16 14.93 2.28
#